data_AF-A0A8T4L468-F1
#
_entry.id   AF-A0A8T4L468-F1
#
_cell.length_a   1.000
_cell.length_b   1.000
_cell.length_c   1.000
_cell.angle_alpha   90.00
_cell.angle_beta   90.00
_cell.angle_gamma   90.00
#
_symmetry.space_group_name_H-M   'P 1'
#
loop_
_entity.id
_entity.type
_entity.pdbx_description
1 polymer ?
#
loop_
_entity_poly.entity_id
_entity_poly.type
_entity_poly.pdbx_seq_one_letter_code
_entity_poly.pdbx_strand_id
1 'polypeptide(L)'
;MDMKKLEFCISETDLCLRSLVVKDPRAEILIKFARDYFSDALHYRKKEVYDTALEATAYAHGFIDAGVLLGLIEIPGYHLEKSA
;
A
#
# COMPACT_ATOMS: atom_id res chain seq x y z
N MET A 1 -18.91 7.75 -0.24
CA MET A 1 -17.87 6.71 -0.37
C MET A 1 -18.49 5.31 -0.38
N ASP A 2 -18.05 4.42 -1.28
CA ASP A 2 -18.36 2.98 -1.15
C ASP A 2 -17.49 2.38 -0.05
N MET A 3 -18.10 2.07 1.11
CA MET A 3 -17.40 1.50 2.26
C MET A 3 -16.76 0.15 1.95
N LYS A 4 -17.35 -0.65 1.04
CA LYS A 4 -16.78 -1.95 0.67
C LYS A 4 -15.46 -1.77 -0.04
N LYS A 5 -15.34 -0.73 -0.88
CA LYS A 5 -14.10 -0.39 -1.58
C LYS A 5 -13.00 0.02 -0.60
N LEU A 6 -13.30 0.89 0.36
CA LEU A 6 -12.32 1.32 1.36
C LEU A 6 -11.80 0.12 2.19
N GLU A 7 -12.71 -0.69 2.75
CA GLU A 7 -12.33 -1.83 3.58
C GLU A 7 -11.54 -2.88 2.78
N PHE A 8 -11.91 -3.10 1.52
CA PHE A 8 -11.13 -3.92 0.59
C PHE A 8 -9.71 -3.36 0.41
N CYS A 9 -9.56 -2.08 0.06
CA CYS A 9 -8.25 -1.47 -0.15
C CYS A 9 -7.39 -1.50 1.13
N ILE A 10 -7.98 -1.27 2.30
CA ILE A 10 -7.27 -1.37 3.60
C ILE A 10 -6.78 -2.80 3.83
N SER A 11 -7.63 -3.81 3.60
CA SER A 11 -7.28 -5.22 3.75
C SER A 11 -6.13 -5.62 2.84
N GLU A 12 -6.19 -5.24 1.56
CA GLU A 12 -5.13 -5.54 0.59
C GLU A 12 -3.82 -4.81 0.94
N THR A 13 -3.91 -3.55 1.42
CA THR A 13 -2.72 -2.81 1.87
C THR A 13 -2.02 -3.51 3.03
N ASP A 14 -2.79 -3.95 4.05
CA ASP A 14 -2.27 -4.68 5.21
C ASP A 14 -1.60 -5.98 4.78
N LEU A 15 -2.22 -6.73 3.86
CA LEU A 15 -1.66 -7.96 3.32
C LEU A 15 -0.34 -7.71 2.60
N CYS A 16 -0.27 -6.70 1.72
CA CYS A 16 0.97 -6.33 1.01
C CYS A 16 2.07 -5.91 1.99
N LEU A 17 1.76 -5.04 2.97
CA LEU A 17 2.74 -4.56 3.95
C LEU A 17 3.30 -5.67 4.85
N ARG A 18 2.52 -6.72 5.12
CA ARG A 18 2.94 -7.89 5.92
C ARG A 18 3.72 -8.92 5.10
N SER A 19 3.42 -9.04 3.81
CA SER A 19 3.99 -10.07 2.94
C SER A 19 5.18 -9.58 2.12
N LEU A 20 5.41 -8.27 2.02
CA LEU A 20 6.48 -7.73 1.19
C LEU A 20 7.86 -8.28 1.57
N VAL A 21 8.66 -8.50 0.55
CA VAL A 21 10.06 -8.92 0.65
C VAL A 21 10.91 -7.80 0.10
N VAL A 22 11.82 -7.29 0.93
CA VAL A 22 12.78 -6.25 0.52
C VAL A 22 13.87 -6.87 -0.32
N LYS A 23 14.08 -6.36 -1.55
CA LYS A 23 15.15 -6.78 -2.46
C LYS A 23 16.33 -5.84 -2.44
N ASP A 24 16.09 -4.57 -2.17
CA ASP A 24 17.09 -3.51 -2.20
C ASP A 24 16.88 -2.54 -1.04
N PRO A 25 17.94 -2.13 -0.31
CA PRO A 25 17.81 -1.21 0.83
C PRO A 25 17.23 0.16 0.46
N ARG A 26 17.32 0.58 -0.82
CA ARG A 26 16.67 1.81 -1.31
C ARG A 26 15.15 1.76 -1.19
N ALA A 27 14.55 0.58 -1.00
CA ALA A 27 13.13 0.41 -0.71
C ALA A 27 12.71 0.99 0.65
N GLU A 28 13.63 1.19 1.59
CA GLU A 28 13.29 1.55 2.98
C GLU A 28 12.40 2.78 3.06
N ILE A 29 12.71 3.82 2.27
CA ILE A 29 11.93 5.06 2.28
C ILE A 29 10.53 4.87 1.69
N LEU A 30 10.37 4.03 0.66
CA LEU A 30 9.08 3.71 0.04
C LEU A 30 8.22 2.91 1.02
N ILE A 31 8.79 1.90 1.69
CA ILE A 31 8.09 1.09 2.70
C ILE A 31 7.69 1.95 3.89
N LYS A 32 8.56 2.88 4.32
CA LYS A 32 8.24 3.82 5.39
C LYS A 32 7.01 4.67 5.00
N PHE A 33 7.02 5.29 3.83
CA PHE A 33 5.88 6.08 3.38
C PHE A 33 4.61 5.25 3.24
N ALA A 34 4.70 4.03 2.69
CA ALA A 34 3.55 3.14 2.61
C ALA A 34 2.94 2.85 3.99
N ARG A 35 3.77 2.60 5.01
CA ARG A 35 3.32 2.37 6.39
C ARG A 35 2.74 3.63 7.04
N ASP A 36 3.36 4.79 6.84
CA ASP A 36 2.90 6.06 7.39
C ASP A 36 1.51 6.41 6.83
N TYR A 37 1.34 6.35 5.51
CA TYR A 37 0.04 6.59 4.86
C TYR A 37 -1.00 5.54 5.21
N PHE A 38 -0.61 4.28 5.41
CA PHE A 38 -1.53 3.25 5.91
C PHE A 38 -1.98 3.54 7.35
N SER A 39 -1.09 4.04 8.21
CA SER A 39 -1.44 4.49 9.55
C SER A 39 -2.45 5.64 9.52
N ASP A 40 -2.24 6.61 8.63
CA ASP A 40 -3.17 7.72 8.39
C ASP A 40 -4.54 7.20 7.89
N ALA A 41 -4.55 6.25 6.96
CA ALA A 41 -5.78 5.63 6.48
C ALA A 41 -6.60 5.01 7.64
N LEU A 42 -5.94 4.25 8.52
CA LEU A 42 -6.59 3.65 9.70
C LEU A 42 -7.10 4.73 10.67
N HIS A 43 -6.35 5.82 10.83
CA HIS A 43 -6.76 6.96 11.66
C HIS A 43 -8.02 7.64 11.13
N TYR A 44 -8.05 7.98 9.84
CA TYR A 44 -9.20 8.63 9.21
C TYR A 44 -10.41 7.70 9.12
N ARG A 45 -10.20 6.40 8.87
CA ARG A 45 -11.25 5.38 8.90
C ARG A 45 -11.91 5.32 10.28
N LYS A 46 -11.13 5.36 11.37
CA LYS A 46 -11.65 5.38 12.75
C LYS A 46 -12.47 6.64 13.05
N LYS A 47 -12.15 7.76 12.41
CA LYS A 47 -12.89 9.04 12.54
C LYS A 47 -14.06 9.17 11.57
N GLU A 48 -14.37 8.12 10.81
CA GLU A 48 -15.44 8.11 9.79
C GLU A 48 -15.23 9.14 8.66
N VAL A 49 -13.98 9.58 8.46
CA VAL A 49 -13.59 10.48 7.36
C VAL A 49 -13.15 9.63 6.16
N TYR A 50 -14.12 8.97 5.53
CA TYR A 50 -13.85 7.89 4.58
C TYR A 50 -13.15 8.34 3.28
N ASP A 51 -13.42 9.56 2.80
CA ASP A 51 -12.75 10.11 1.61
C ASP A 51 -11.24 10.25 1.84
N THR A 52 -10.85 10.88 2.93
CA THR A 52 -9.45 11.02 3.32
C THR A 52 -8.81 9.67 3.66
N ALA A 53 -9.57 8.73 4.24
CA ALA A 53 -9.06 7.37 4.49
C ALA A 53 -8.73 6.62 3.19
N LEU A 54 -9.58 6.74 2.16
CA LEU A 54 -9.31 6.12 0.87
C LEU A 54 -8.14 6.77 0.15
N GLU A 55 -8.03 8.10 0.20
CA GLU A 55 -6.90 8.84 -0.35
C GLU A 55 -5.58 8.38 0.29
N ALA A 56 -5.52 8.32 1.62
CA ALA A 56 -4.35 7.82 2.34
C ALA A 56 -4.02 6.36 1.99
N THR A 57 -5.05 5.51 1.84
CA THR A 57 -4.86 4.12 1.38
C THR A 57 -4.27 4.07 -0.03
N ALA A 58 -4.74 4.92 -0.94
CA ALA A 58 -4.23 4.99 -2.31
C ALA A 58 -2.75 5.47 -2.37
N TYR A 59 -2.36 6.41 -1.50
CA TYR A 59 -0.94 6.77 -1.36
C TYR A 59 -0.11 5.59 -0.87
N ALA A 60 -0.58 4.83 0.12
CA ALA A 60 0.12 3.64 0.60
C ALA A 60 0.32 2.61 -0.51
N HIS A 61 -0.71 2.32 -1.31
CA HIS A 61 -0.60 1.48 -2.51
C HIS A 61 0.40 2.03 -3.52
N GLY A 62 0.36 3.33 -3.82
CA GLY A 62 1.28 3.94 -4.78
C GLY A 62 2.76 3.74 -4.44
N PHE A 63 3.13 3.81 -3.15
CA PHE A 63 4.51 3.55 -2.72
C PHE A 63 4.89 2.07 -2.81
N ILE A 64 3.94 1.15 -2.53
CA ILE A 64 4.15 -0.30 -2.70
C ILE A 64 4.35 -0.60 -4.19
N ASP A 65 3.43 -0.15 -5.05
CA ASP A 65 3.49 -0.37 -6.49
C ASP A 65 4.78 0.19 -7.10
N ALA A 66 5.19 1.39 -6.71
CA ALA A 66 6.46 1.97 -7.13
C ALA A 66 7.65 1.09 -6.73
N GLY A 67 7.65 0.56 -5.50
CA GLY A 67 8.68 -0.36 -5.05
C GLY A 67 8.75 -1.65 -5.88
N VAL A 68 7.59 -2.22 -6.23
CA VAL A 68 7.51 -3.44 -7.06
C VAL A 68 7.99 -3.15 -8.49
N LEU A 69 7.51 -2.06 -9.10
CA LEU A 69 7.87 -1.65 -10.46
C LEU A 69 9.37 -1.36 -10.62
N LEU A 70 10.01 -0.80 -9.59
CA LEU A 70 11.44 -0.54 -9.57
C LEU A 70 12.28 -1.79 -9.21
N GLY A 71 11.64 -2.92 -8.91
CA GLY A 71 12.31 -4.15 -8.49
C GLY A 71 12.96 -4.06 -7.11
N LEU A 72 12.55 -3.09 -6.28
CA LEU A 72 13.11 -2.85 -4.95
C LEU A 72 12.41 -3.70 -3.87
N ILE A 73 11.15 -4.06 -4.10
CA ILE A 73 10.38 -5.00 -3.27
C ILE A 73 9.70 -6.06 -4.15
N GLU A 74 9.38 -7.19 -3.56
CA GLU A 74 8.55 -8.24 -4.15
C GLU A 74 7.35 -8.51 -3.22
N ILE A 75 6.15 -8.68 -3.79
CA ILE A 75 4.98 -9.17 -3.07
C ILE A 75 4.75 -10.63 -3.51
N PRO A 76 4.86 -11.63 -2.62
CA PRO A 76 4.64 -13.02 -2.98
C PRO A 76 3.27 -13.24 -3.63
N GLY A 77 3.26 -13.91 -4.80
CA GLY A 77 2.04 -14.18 -5.57
C GLY A 77 1.54 -13.00 -6.41
N TYR A 78 2.18 -11.83 -6.32
CA TYR A 78 1.94 -10.73 -7.23
C TYR A 78 2.88 -10.84 -8.44
N HIS A 79 2.31 -11.17 -9.60
CA HIS A 79 3.05 -11.24 -10.84
C HIS A 79 2.81 -9.97 -11.65
N LEU A 80 3.79 -9.06 -11.67
CA LEU A 80 3.85 -8.08 -12.75
C LEU A 80 4.14 -8.85 -14.04
N GLU A 81 3.20 -8.88 -14.97
CA GLU A 81 3.54 -9.18 -16.35
C GLU A 81 4.55 -8.12 -16.79
N LYS A 82 5.79 -8.55 -17.02
CA LYS A 82 6.78 -7.66 -17.63
C LYS A 82 6.23 -7.28 -19.00
N SER A 83 5.79 -6.03 -19.13
CA SER A 83 5.54 -5.47 -20.44
C SER A 83 6.88 -5.50 -21.19
N ALA A 84 6.92 -6.33 -22.24
CA ALA A 84 8.07 -6.55 -23.10
C ALA A 84 8.46 -5.27 -23.88
#